data_AF-A0A1C0VVA9-F1
#
_entry.id   AF-A0A1C0VVA9-F1
#
_cell.length_a   1.000
_cell.length_b   1.000
_cell.length_c   1.000
_cell.angle_alpha   90.00
_cell.angle_beta   90.00
_cell.angle_gamma   90.00
#
_symmetry.space_group_name_H-M   'P 1'
#
loop_
_entity.id
_entity.type
_entity.pdbx_description
1 polymer ?
#
loop_
_entity_poly.entity_id
_entity_poly.type
_entity_poly.pdbx_seq_one_letter_code
_entity_poly.pdbx_strand_id
1 'polypeptide(L)'
;MTHHVLKANCQTVHLGGFSCELAPALTIESGDRIDVETYSGFYIYDQAPPEFLTPEFLDICQNLPSDRQVGPGPHLLTGPIYVKNAEPGDTLEIKLEQIYPRLPIGFNAIRPGWGALPQQFTEAKLRFLPLDLEQKIARLAINKSVNKNLKSQIDIPLHPFFGILGVATAENHRSSIPPGNYGGNMDNRELQPGSRIFLPIFVPGALFSIGDGHSAQGDGEINVTAIETSMNGTIQIKVRKDLQLTSPLAETPNDIITMGFAQTLDEAFELALKQMLNFLEKFIGMSAEEAYVLCSLAVNFRITQVVNSPHKGVHGMLSKSIFPPNSLPF
;
A
#
# COMPACT_ATOMS: atom_id res chain seq x y z
N MET A 1 25.21 -5.22 -4.69
CA MET A 1 23.81 -5.17 -5.12
C MET A 1 23.51 -6.47 -5.82
N THR A 2 22.86 -7.37 -5.09
CA THR A 2 22.37 -8.67 -5.56
C THR A 2 20.92 -8.52 -5.98
N HIS A 3 20.46 -9.36 -6.90
CA HIS A 3 19.05 -9.43 -7.32
C HIS A 3 18.47 -10.76 -6.85
N HIS A 4 17.37 -10.69 -6.10
CA HIS A 4 16.65 -11.81 -5.52
C HIS A 4 15.27 -11.98 -6.17
N VAL A 5 14.70 -13.17 -6.03
CA VAL A 5 13.30 -13.46 -6.39
C VAL A 5 12.59 -13.97 -5.13
N LEU A 6 11.52 -13.28 -4.73
CA LEU A 6 10.66 -13.67 -3.63
C LEU A 6 9.28 -14.05 -4.16
N LYS A 7 9.14 -15.34 -4.49
CA LYS A 7 7.85 -15.92 -4.93
C LYS A 7 6.86 -15.93 -3.77
N ALA A 8 5.56 -15.83 -4.09
CA ALA A 8 4.50 -16.00 -3.10
C ALA A 8 4.10 -17.49 -3.01
N ASN A 9 4.35 -18.11 -1.85
CA ASN A 9 3.97 -19.48 -1.52
C ASN A 9 3.78 -19.63 0.01
N CYS A 10 3.36 -20.81 0.47
CA CYS A 10 3.09 -21.12 1.88
C CYS A 10 4.23 -20.81 2.86
N GLN A 11 5.48 -20.71 2.40
CA GLN A 11 6.65 -20.40 3.24
C GLN A 11 7.00 -18.91 3.26
N THR A 12 6.54 -18.14 2.27
CA THR A 12 6.99 -16.77 2.03
C THR A 12 5.89 -15.73 2.19
N VAL A 13 4.63 -16.15 2.29
CA VAL A 13 3.51 -15.27 2.61
C VAL A 13 3.05 -15.48 4.05
N HIS A 14 2.50 -14.45 4.65
CA HIS A 14 1.80 -14.53 5.93
C HIS A 14 0.46 -13.79 5.84
N LEU A 15 -0.49 -14.19 6.68
CA LEU A 15 -1.87 -13.74 6.63
C LEU A 15 -2.20 -12.84 7.81
N GLY A 16 -2.82 -11.71 7.48
CA GLY A 16 -3.66 -10.93 8.37
C GLY A 16 -2.96 -9.97 9.32
N GLY A 17 -1.64 -9.84 9.26
CA GLY A 17 -0.97 -8.92 10.16
C GLY A 17 0.52 -8.75 10.01
N PHE A 18 1.12 -8.12 11.01
CA PHE A 18 2.56 -8.00 11.18
C PHE A 18 2.96 -8.59 12.53
N SER A 19 4.11 -9.27 12.58
CA SER A 19 4.68 -9.83 13.81
C SER A 19 6.21 -9.79 13.73
N CYS A 20 6.87 -9.40 14.82
CA CYS A 20 8.33 -9.45 14.89
C CYS A 20 8.90 -10.85 15.19
N GLU A 21 8.03 -11.80 15.52
CA GLU A 21 8.39 -13.21 15.78
C GLU A 21 8.46 -14.05 14.51
N LEU A 22 7.95 -13.52 13.38
CA LEU A 22 7.85 -14.28 12.15
C LEU A 22 9.24 -14.46 11.51
N ALA A 23 9.60 -15.71 11.22
CA ALA A 23 10.85 -16.03 10.55
C ALA A 23 10.93 -15.35 9.16
N PRO A 24 12.03 -14.65 8.85
CA PRO A 24 12.19 -13.99 7.55
C PRO A 24 12.04 -14.95 6.38
N ALA A 25 11.25 -14.56 5.39
CA ALA A 25 11.12 -15.27 4.12
C ALA A 25 12.35 -15.06 3.22
N LEU A 26 13.04 -13.92 3.40
CA LEU A 26 14.25 -13.57 2.67
C LEU A 26 15.15 -12.70 3.56
N THR A 27 16.46 -12.89 3.46
CA THR A 27 17.46 -12.01 4.09
C THR A 27 18.32 -11.37 3.01
N ILE A 28 18.45 -10.05 3.02
CA ILE A 28 19.18 -9.27 2.01
C ILE A 28 20.21 -8.31 2.62
N GLU A 29 21.09 -7.78 1.77
CA GLU A 29 21.93 -6.63 2.10
C GLU A 29 21.25 -5.32 1.66
N SER A 30 21.61 -4.21 2.30
CA SER A 30 21.15 -2.87 1.87
C SER A 30 21.57 -2.57 0.42
N GLY A 31 20.62 -2.12 -0.39
CA GLY A 31 20.78 -1.81 -1.81
C GLY A 31 20.40 -2.94 -2.76
N ASP A 32 20.09 -4.13 -2.25
CA ASP A 32 19.65 -5.27 -3.06
C ASP A 32 18.28 -5.03 -3.72
N ARG A 33 18.07 -5.75 -4.84
CA ARG A 33 16.84 -5.72 -5.65
C ARG A 33 16.06 -7.01 -5.47
N ILE A 34 14.73 -6.94 -5.50
CA ILE A 34 13.85 -8.09 -5.30
C ILE A 34 12.73 -8.03 -6.33
N ASP A 35 12.57 -9.09 -7.12
CA ASP A 35 11.32 -9.36 -7.83
C ASP A 35 10.37 -10.10 -6.87
N VAL A 36 9.23 -9.50 -6.56
CA VAL A 36 8.29 -9.99 -5.56
C VAL A 36 6.94 -10.31 -6.19
N GLU A 37 6.36 -11.44 -5.79
CA GLU A 37 4.99 -11.82 -6.16
C GLU A 37 4.07 -11.62 -4.94
N THR A 38 2.82 -11.22 -5.17
CA THR A 38 1.79 -11.11 -4.13
C THR A 38 0.48 -11.72 -4.63
N TYR A 39 -0.33 -12.23 -3.70
CA TYR A 39 -1.69 -12.71 -3.97
C TYR A 39 -2.71 -11.91 -3.15
N SER A 40 -3.89 -11.70 -3.72
CA SER A 40 -5.04 -11.07 -3.06
C SER A 40 -6.25 -12.01 -3.09
N GLY A 41 -7.18 -11.83 -2.14
CA GLY A 41 -8.46 -12.56 -2.15
C GLY A 41 -8.48 -13.88 -1.37
N PHE A 42 -7.63 -14.07 -0.37
CA PHE A 42 -7.53 -15.30 0.43
C PHE A 42 -8.88 -15.79 0.99
N TYR A 43 -9.77 -14.89 1.39
CA TYR A 43 -11.08 -15.24 1.95
C TYR A 43 -12.23 -15.31 0.94
N ILE A 44 -11.94 -15.13 -0.36
CA ILE A 44 -12.95 -15.17 -1.44
C ILE A 44 -12.57 -16.14 -2.58
N TYR A 45 -11.46 -16.87 -2.43
CA TYR A 45 -10.92 -17.74 -3.48
C TYR A 45 -11.91 -18.84 -3.88
N ASP A 46 -12.75 -19.30 -2.95
CA ASP A 46 -13.77 -20.33 -3.17
C ASP A 46 -14.94 -19.86 -4.05
N GLN A 47 -15.12 -18.55 -4.19
CA GLN A 47 -16.11 -17.90 -5.06
C GLN A 47 -15.48 -17.37 -6.36
N ALA A 48 -14.16 -17.48 -6.50
CA ALA A 48 -13.44 -16.88 -7.60
C ALA A 48 -13.53 -17.74 -8.88
N PRO A 49 -13.58 -17.10 -10.07
CA PRO A 49 -13.56 -17.81 -11.32
C PRO A 49 -12.17 -18.40 -11.61
N PRO A 50 -12.05 -19.41 -12.48
CA PRO A 50 -10.79 -20.13 -12.72
C PRO A 50 -9.60 -19.24 -13.09
N GLU A 51 -9.83 -18.15 -13.83
CA GLU A 51 -8.79 -17.20 -14.24
C GLU A 51 -8.18 -16.40 -13.07
N PHE A 52 -8.84 -16.38 -11.91
CA PHE A 52 -8.32 -15.78 -10.68
C PHE A 52 -7.48 -16.79 -9.85
N LEU A 53 -7.54 -18.08 -10.18
CA LEU A 53 -7.02 -19.17 -9.36
C LEU A 53 -5.79 -19.81 -10.01
N THR A 54 -4.62 -19.52 -9.47
CA THR A 54 -3.38 -20.24 -9.80
C THR A 54 -3.19 -21.44 -8.88
N PRO A 55 -2.46 -22.50 -9.30
CA PRO A 55 -2.12 -23.61 -8.41
C PRO A 55 -1.42 -23.17 -7.12
N GLU A 56 -0.52 -22.19 -7.21
CA GLU A 56 0.20 -21.66 -6.05
C GLU A 56 -0.73 -20.89 -5.10
N PHE A 57 -1.70 -20.14 -5.62
CA PHE A 57 -2.66 -19.43 -4.78
C PHE A 57 -3.61 -20.39 -4.06
N LEU A 58 -4.05 -21.45 -4.75
CA LEU A 58 -4.86 -22.51 -4.15
C LEU A 58 -4.09 -23.24 -3.05
N ASP A 59 -2.81 -23.54 -3.26
CA ASP A 59 -1.94 -24.14 -2.24
C ASP A 59 -1.85 -23.23 -1.00
N ILE A 60 -1.62 -21.93 -1.18
CA ILE A 60 -1.64 -20.95 -0.08
C ILE A 60 -2.98 -21.00 0.66
N CYS A 61 -4.11 -20.93 -0.05
CA CYS A 61 -5.43 -20.89 0.58
C CYS A 61 -5.76 -22.17 1.38
N GLN A 62 -5.19 -23.32 1.00
CA GLN A 62 -5.50 -24.63 1.60
C GLN A 62 -4.48 -25.07 2.64
N ASN A 63 -3.22 -24.67 2.48
CA ASN A 63 -2.08 -25.26 3.21
C ASN A 63 -1.21 -24.21 3.91
N LEU A 64 -1.65 -22.95 4.03
CA LEU A 64 -0.89 -21.94 4.76
C LEU A 64 -0.66 -22.37 6.23
N PRO A 65 0.61 -22.52 6.67
CA PRO A 65 0.92 -22.90 8.03
C PRO A 65 0.32 -21.96 9.09
N SER A 66 -0.08 -22.50 10.24
CA SER A 66 -0.71 -21.71 11.29
C SER A 66 0.21 -20.63 11.88
N ASP A 67 1.52 -20.87 11.91
CA ASP A 67 2.53 -19.89 12.33
C ASP A 67 2.72 -18.75 11.33
N ARG A 68 2.19 -18.88 10.11
CA ARG A 68 2.12 -17.83 9.09
C ARG A 68 0.77 -17.08 9.13
N GLN A 69 -0.17 -17.45 10.01
CA GLN A 69 -1.40 -16.69 10.26
C GLN A 69 -1.19 -15.80 11.47
N VAL A 70 -0.72 -14.58 11.21
CA VAL A 70 -0.13 -13.74 12.26
C VAL A 70 -1.10 -12.71 12.82
N GLY A 71 -2.20 -12.36 12.14
CA GLY A 71 -3.15 -11.38 12.64
C GLY A 71 -4.57 -11.52 12.07
N PRO A 72 -5.53 -10.69 12.54
CA PRO A 72 -6.95 -10.83 12.20
C PRO A 72 -7.36 -10.21 10.87
N GLY A 73 -6.45 -9.53 10.17
CA GLY A 73 -6.75 -8.84 8.91
C GLY A 73 -6.95 -9.81 7.73
N PRO A 74 -7.47 -9.30 6.58
CA PRO A 74 -7.81 -10.16 5.45
C PRO A 74 -6.66 -10.33 4.43
N HIS A 75 -5.54 -9.63 4.63
CA HIS A 75 -4.51 -9.45 3.60
C HIS A 75 -3.45 -10.55 3.67
N LEU A 76 -3.07 -11.11 2.52
CA LEU A 76 -1.85 -11.89 2.36
C LEU A 76 -0.68 -10.96 2.06
N LEU A 77 0.40 -11.12 2.82
CA LEU A 77 1.59 -10.30 2.72
C LEU A 77 2.79 -11.18 2.41
N THR A 78 3.52 -10.85 1.35
CA THR A 78 4.77 -11.53 1.00
C THR A 78 5.90 -10.93 1.85
N GLY A 79 6.60 -11.78 2.61
CA GLY A 79 7.63 -11.40 3.58
C GLY A 79 7.60 -12.25 4.85
N PRO A 80 8.19 -11.77 5.96
CA PRO A 80 8.96 -10.53 6.05
C PRO A 80 10.34 -10.68 5.42
N ILE A 81 10.83 -9.59 4.85
CA ILE A 81 12.18 -9.43 4.32
C ILE A 81 13.04 -8.82 5.43
N TYR A 82 14.09 -9.52 5.82
CA TYR A 82 15.08 -9.05 6.79
C TYR A 82 16.24 -8.37 6.07
N VAL A 83 16.56 -7.14 6.46
CA VAL A 83 17.68 -6.37 5.88
C VAL A 83 18.83 -6.33 6.87
N LYS A 84 19.97 -6.91 6.51
CA LYS A 84 21.13 -6.94 7.42
C LYS A 84 21.58 -5.54 7.84
N ASN A 85 21.98 -5.42 9.10
CA ASN A 85 22.46 -4.18 9.74
C ASN A 85 21.43 -3.04 9.81
N ALA A 86 20.16 -3.30 9.50
CA ALA A 86 19.08 -2.36 9.74
C ALA A 86 18.69 -2.42 11.23
N GLU A 87 18.65 -1.27 11.90
CA GLU A 87 18.45 -1.17 13.35
C GLU A 87 17.29 -0.22 13.68
N PRO A 88 16.62 -0.38 14.84
CA PRO A 88 15.61 0.56 15.28
C PRO A 88 16.11 2.01 15.28
N GLY A 89 15.33 2.93 14.72
CA GLY A 89 15.69 4.34 14.56
C GLY A 89 16.26 4.71 13.18
N ASP A 90 16.74 3.73 12.42
CA ASP A 90 17.04 3.92 11.00
C ASP A 90 15.76 4.13 10.17
N THR A 91 15.94 4.51 8.90
CA THR A 91 14.85 4.51 7.91
C THR A 91 15.09 3.46 6.84
N LEU A 92 14.05 2.72 6.49
CA LEU A 92 14.01 1.81 5.34
C LEU A 92 13.51 2.58 4.11
N GLU A 93 14.35 2.70 3.09
CA GLU A 93 13.99 3.24 1.79
C GLU A 93 13.62 2.09 0.84
N ILE A 94 12.44 2.17 0.23
CA ILE A 94 11.92 1.21 -0.74
C ILE A 94 11.65 1.95 -2.04
N LYS A 95 12.42 1.64 -3.08
CA LYS A 95 12.17 2.15 -4.43
C LYS A 95 11.28 1.15 -5.18
N LEU A 96 10.13 1.62 -5.66
CA LEU A 96 9.21 0.85 -6.49
C LEU A 96 9.61 1.01 -7.95
N GLU A 97 10.20 -0.03 -8.56
CA GLU A 97 10.68 0.08 -9.94
C GLU A 97 9.63 -0.38 -10.95
N GLN A 98 8.92 -1.46 -10.65
CA GLN A 98 7.85 -2.00 -11.47
C GLN A 98 6.75 -2.56 -10.59
N ILE A 99 5.50 -2.40 -11.01
CA ILE A 99 4.30 -2.99 -10.39
C ILE A 99 3.33 -3.27 -11.53
N TYR A 100 2.83 -4.49 -11.64
CA TYR A 100 1.88 -4.87 -12.67
C TYR A 100 1.02 -6.06 -12.24
N PRO A 101 -0.26 -6.11 -12.67
CA PRO A 101 -1.12 -7.25 -12.39
C PRO A 101 -0.53 -8.54 -12.94
N ARG A 102 -0.51 -9.58 -12.11
CA ARG A 102 -0.10 -10.93 -12.48
C ARG A 102 -1.18 -11.65 -13.28
N LEU A 103 -2.43 -11.33 -13.00
CA LEU A 103 -3.61 -12.00 -13.55
C LEU A 103 -4.43 -11.03 -14.41
N PRO A 104 -5.11 -11.49 -15.47
CA PRO A 104 -5.98 -10.67 -16.30
C PRO A 104 -7.35 -10.44 -15.65
N ILE A 105 -7.42 -10.44 -14.32
CA ILE A 105 -8.65 -10.32 -13.54
C ILE A 105 -8.36 -9.72 -12.17
N GLY A 106 -9.27 -8.90 -11.67
CA GLY A 106 -9.30 -8.43 -10.30
C GLY A 106 -10.70 -8.54 -9.72
N PHE A 107 -10.88 -8.18 -8.45
CA PHE A 107 -12.19 -8.13 -7.82
C PHE A 107 -12.43 -6.84 -7.06
N ASN A 108 -13.69 -6.51 -6.87
CA ASN A 108 -14.14 -5.47 -5.95
C ASN A 108 -15.30 -6.03 -5.13
N ALA A 109 -15.36 -5.67 -3.85
CA ALA A 109 -16.35 -6.19 -2.93
C ALA A 109 -17.07 -5.07 -2.16
N ILE A 110 -18.38 -5.18 -2.06
CA ILE A 110 -19.17 -4.48 -1.05
C ILE A 110 -19.31 -5.42 0.15
N ARG A 111 -18.85 -4.97 1.31
CA ARG A 111 -18.97 -5.69 2.59
C ARG A 111 -20.02 -5.00 3.47
N PRO A 112 -21.13 -5.68 3.82
CA PRO A 112 -22.17 -5.11 4.67
C PRO A 112 -21.63 -4.61 6.01
N GLY A 113 -22.04 -3.42 6.43
CA GLY A 113 -21.57 -2.81 7.68
C GLY A 113 -20.21 -2.13 7.59
N TRP A 114 -19.57 -2.13 6.41
CA TRP A 114 -18.29 -1.48 6.16
C TRP A 114 -18.38 -0.48 5.00
N GLY A 115 -17.29 0.27 4.78
CA GLY A 115 -17.20 1.31 3.75
C GLY A 115 -17.56 2.69 4.29
N ALA A 116 -17.56 3.69 3.40
CA ALA A 116 -17.92 5.06 3.73
C ALA A 116 -19.43 5.24 4.01
N LEU A 117 -20.27 4.34 3.50
CA LEU A 117 -21.73 4.37 3.62
C LEU A 117 -22.30 3.01 4.09
N PRO A 118 -21.89 2.52 5.27
CA PRO A 118 -22.16 1.14 5.71
C PRO A 118 -23.65 0.85 5.97
N GLN A 119 -24.46 1.88 6.23
CA GLN A 119 -25.91 1.74 6.42
C GLN A 119 -26.70 1.77 5.09
N GLN A 120 -26.10 2.23 4.00
CA GLN A 120 -26.77 2.36 2.71
C GLN A 120 -26.57 1.13 1.81
N PHE A 121 -25.37 0.54 1.84
CA PHE A 121 -25.03 -0.64 1.02
C PHE A 121 -24.98 -1.90 1.89
N THR A 122 -26.16 -2.42 2.23
CA THR A 122 -26.33 -3.52 3.20
C THR A 122 -26.25 -4.91 2.57
N GLU A 123 -26.25 -5.02 1.24
CA GLU A 123 -26.10 -6.29 0.53
C GLU A 123 -24.64 -6.55 0.16
N ALA A 124 -24.14 -7.75 0.47
CA ALA A 124 -22.84 -8.18 -0.01
C ALA A 124 -22.86 -8.32 -1.53
N LYS A 125 -21.85 -7.76 -2.20
CA LYS A 125 -21.63 -7.94 -3.63
C LYS A 125 -20.16 -8.19 -3.88
N LEU A 126 -19.83 -9.32 -4.49
CA LEU A 126 -18.50 -9.61 -5.02
C LEU A 126 -18.58 -9.49 -6.54
N ARG A 127 -17.66 -8.73 -7.13
CA ARG A 127 -17.56 -8.56 -8.58
C ARG A 127 -16.15 -8.91 -9.00
N PHE A 128 -16.03 -9.80 -9.96
CA PHE A 128 -14.78 -9.99 -10.68
C PHE A 128 -14.81 -9.17 -11.97
N LEU A 129 -13.70 -8.49 -12.26
CA LEU A 129 -13.55 -7.58 -13.38
C LEU A 129 -12.39 -8.05 -14.26
N PRO A 130 -12.61 -8.30 -15.55
CA PRO A 130 -11.51 -8.63 -16.45
C PRO A 130 -10.61 -7.41 -16.64
N LEU A 131 -9.31 -7.66 -16.65
CA LEU A 131 -8.24 -6.70 -16.87
C LEU A 131 -7.64 -6.94 -18.25
N ASP A 132 -7.69 -5.92 -19.11
CA ASP A 132 -6.94 -5.90 -20.35
C ASP A 132 -5.56 -5.32 -20.07
N LEU A 133 -4.57 -6.21 -19.90
CA LEU A 133 -3.22 -5.83 -19.50
C LEU A 133 -2.44 -5.14 -20.62
N GLU A 134 -2.81 -5.37 -21.88
CA GLU A 134 -2.20 -4.71 -23.04
C GLU A 134 -2.68 -3.26 -23.13
N GLN A 135 -4.00 -3.05 -23.06
CA GLN A 135 -4.60 -1.72 -23.10
C GLN A 135 -4.52 -0.98 -21.76
N LYS A 136 -4.14 -1.68 -20.69
CA LYS A 136 -4.10 -1.18 -19.30
C LYS A 136 -5.44 -0.61 -18.86
N ILE A 137 -6.51 -1.39 -19.04
CA ILE A 137 -7.85 -1.04 -18.56
C ILE A 137 -8.53 -2.21 -17.82
N ALA A 138 -9.35 -1.91 -16.82
CA ALA A 138 -10.34 -2.82 -16.24
C ALA A 138 -11.70 -2.55 -16.87
N ARG A 139 -12.51 -3.59 -17.06
CA ARG A 139 -13.85 -3.46 -17.66
C ARG A 139 -14.94 -3.68 -16.61
N LEU A 140 -15.62 -2.60 -16.22
CA LEU A 140 -16.76 -2.66 -15.32
C LEU A 140 -18.06 -2.82 -16.12
N ALA A 141 -18.73 -3.97 -15.97
CA ALA A 141 -20.06 -4.17 -16.55
C ALA A 141 -21.11 -3.30 -15.84
N ILE A 142 -21.93 -2.61 -16.65
CA ILE A 142 -23.02 -1.73 -16.19
C ILE A 142 -24.36 -2.31 -16.61
N ASN A 143 -25.26 -2.46 -15.62
CA ASN A 143 -26.62 -2.92 -15.89
C ASN A 143 -27.43 -1.83 -16.59
N LYS A 144 -27.66 -2.01 -17.89
CA LYS A 144 -28.45 -1.11 -18.73
C LYS A 144 -29.96 -1.15 -18.47
N SER A 145 -30.48 -2.05 -17.62
CA SER A 145 -31.90 -2.11 -17.31
C SER A 145 -32.41 -0.85 -16.62
N VAL A 146 -31.54 -0.14 -15.90
CA VAL A 146 -31.85 1.12 -15.20
C VAL A 146 -31.76 2.32 -16.14
N ASN A 147 -30.77 2.35 -17.04
CA ASN A 147 -30.61 3.40 -18.04
C ASN A 147 -30.10 2.82 -19.37
N LYS A 148 -31.00 2.74 -20.37
CA LYS A 148 -30.73 2.15 -21.68
C LYS A 148 -29.72 2.95 -22.52
N ASN A 149 -29.51 4.23 -22.22
CA ASN A 149 -28.58 5.10 -22.92
C ASN A 149 -27.13 4.96 -22.42
N LEU A 150 -26.89 4.31 -21.28
CA LEU A 150 -25.53 4.03 -20.82
C LEU A 150 -24.86 2.96 -21.69
N LYS A 151 -23.53 3.06 -21.79
CA LYS A 151 -22.71 1.94 -22.27
C LYS A 151 -22.89 0.76 -21.32
N SER A 152 -22.87 -0.46 -21.85
CA SER A 152 -22.91 -1.69 -21.04
C SER A 152 -21.62 -1.93 -20.25
N GLN A 153 -20.60 -1.11 -20.50
CA GLN A 153 -19.28 -1.22 -19.92
C GLN A 153 -18.67 0.16 -19.73
N ILE A 154 -17.92 0.32 -18.64
CA ILE A 154 -17.02 1.44 -18.39
C ILE A 154 -15.60 0.89 -18.34
N ASP A 155 -14.71 1.51 -19.11
CA ASP A 155 -13.28 1.19 -19.08
C ASP A 155 -12.60 2.08 -18.04
N ILE A 156 -11.90 1.46 -17.09
CA ILE A 156 -11.22 2.12 -15.98
C ILE A 156 -9.71 1.97 -16.22
N PRO A 157 -8.94 3.06 -16.37
CA PRO A 157 -7.49 2.99 -16.52
C PRO A 157 -6.82 2.27 -15.35
N LEU A 158 -5.85 1.40 -15.64
CA LEU A 158 -5.06 0.74 -14.61
C LEU A 158 -3.93 1.65 -14.14
N HIS A 159 -3.83 1.78 -12.83
CA HIS A 159 -2.77 2.48 -12.12
C HIS A 159 -2.29 1.56 -10.98
N PRO A 160 -1.53 0.50 -11.30
CA PRO A 160 -1.22 -0.55 -10.36
C PRO A 160 -0.29 -0.08 -9.24
N PHE A 161 -0.62 -0.42 -8.00
CA PHE A 161 0.19 -0.18 -6.81
C PHE A 161 -0.04 -1.28 -5.76
N PHE A 162 0.74 -1.25 -4.69
CA PHE A 162 0.53 -2.09 -3.50
C PHE A 162 -0.12 -1.25 -2.40
N GLY A 163 -1.28 -1.68 -1.91
CA GLY A 163 -1.97 -1.07 -0.76
C GLY A 163 -1.17 -1.20 0.53
N ILE A 164 -0.46 -2.33 0.68
CA ILE A 164 0.38 -2.63 1.83
C ILE A 164 1.87 -2.58 1.53
N LEU A 165 2.54 -1.66 2.20
CA LEU A 165 4.00 -1.57 2.34
C LEU A 165 4.28 -1.30 3.82
N GLY A 166 4.82 -2.27 4.55
CA GLY A 166 4.95 -2.12 6.01
C GLY A 166 6.14 -2.86 6.62
N VAL A 167 6.64 -2.34 7.73
CA VAL A 167 7.64 -2.98 8.58
C VAL A 167 6.99 -3.54 9.84
N ALA A 168 7.59 -4.56 10.45
CA ALA A 168 7.11 -5.03 11.75
C ALA A 168 7.49 -4.01 12.85
N THR A 169 6.67 -3.97 13.91
CA THR A 169 7.00 -3.26 15.15
C THR A 169 7.22 -4.27 16.28
N ALA A 170 7.48 -3.79 17.50
CA ALA A 170 7.54 -4.67 18.66
C ALA A 170 6.17 -5.29 19.04
N GLU A 171 5.07 -4.85 18.41
CA GLU A 171 3.75 -5.43 18.60
C GLU A 171 3.61 -6.72 17.80
N ASN A 172 3.23 -7.78 18.51
CA ASN A 172 2.82 -9.04 17.90
C ASN A 172 1.33 -9.01 17.56
N HIS A 173 0.95 -9.77 16.52
CA HIS A 173 -0.43 -9.93 16.08
C HIS A 173 -1.17 -8.65 15.66
N ARG A 174 -0.40 -7.65 15.23
CA ARG A 174 -0.95 -6.41 14.69
C ARG A 174 -1.76 -6.72 13.44
N SER A 175 -3.03 -6.29 13.41
CA SER A 175 -3.90 -6.43 12.22
C SER A 175 -3.29 -5.77 10.98
N SER A 176 -3.47 -6.41 9.81
CA SER A 176 -3.10 -5.83 8.52
C SER A 176 -4.08 -4.76 8.02
N ILE A 177 -5.16 -4.46 8.75
CA ILE A 177 -6.20 -3.50 8.32
C ILE A 177 -5.76 -2.04 8.54
N PRO A 178 -5.46 -1.56 9.76
CA PRO A 178 -5.13 -0.16 9.93
C PRO A 178 -3.71 0.15 9.43
N PRO A 179 -3.49 1.29 8.74
CA PRO A 179 -2.16 1.87 8.59
C PRO A 179 -1.66 2.53 9.89
N GLY A 180 -0.36 2.85 9.92
CA GLY A 180 0.23 3.62 11.00
C GLY A 180 1.63 4.11 10.70
N ASN A 181 2.40 4.40 11.74
CA ASN A 181 3.78 4.87 11.62
C ASN A 181 4.73 3.86 10.96
N TYR A 182 4.36 2.58 10.93
CA TYR A 182 5.06 1.46 10.27
C TYR A 182 4.70 1.29 8.79
N GLY A 183 3.87 2.19 8.23
CA GLY A 183 3.25 2.01 6.93
C GLY A 183 2.02 1.13 7.07
N GLY A 184 2.04 -0.07 6.50
CA GLY A 184 0.91 -1.00 6.50
C GLY A 184 -0.07 -0.69 5.38
N ASN A 185 -1.37 -0.79 5.66
CA ASN A 185 -2.47 -0.60 4.69
C ASN A 185 -2.73 0.87 4.39
N MET A 186 -1.78 1.48 3.70
CA MET A 186 -1.82 2.92 3.41
C MET A 186 -2.82 3.24 2.32
N ASP A 187 -3.02 2.32 1.36
CA ASP A 187 -3.92 2.44 0.21
C ASP A 187 -3.74 3.77 -0.51
N ASN A 188 -2.48 4.18 -0.67
CA ASN A 188 -2.14 5.42 -1.33
C ASN A 188 -1.81 5.15 -2.79
N ARG A 189 -2.78 5.46 -3.67
CA ARG A 189 -2.67 5.26 -5.12
C ARG A 189 -1.52 5.99 -5.80
N GLU A 190 -0.89 6.96 -5.13
CA GLU A 190 0.27 7.69 -5.66
C GLU A 190 1.58 6.87 -5.52
N LEU A 191 1.57 5.74 -4.79
CA LEU A 191 2.71 4.84 -4.59
C LEU A 191 2.91 3.87 -5.77
N GLN A 192 3.10 4.43 -6.95
CA GLN A 192 3.27 3.73 -8.23
C GLN A 192 4.76 3.50 -8.59
N PRO A 193 5.05 2.78 -9.70
CA PRO A 193 6.41 2.68 -10.24
C PRO A 193 7.07 4.04 -10.43
N GLY A 194 8.33 4.15 -9.99
CA GLY A 194 9.09 5.39 -9.93
C GLY A 194 9.08 6.05 -8.54
N SER A 195 8.17 5.66 -7.65
CA SER A 195 8.10 6.21 -6.30
C SER A 195 9.12 5.58 -5.35
N ARG A 196 9.52 6.33 -4.33
CA ARG A 196 10.32 5.91 -3.17
C ARG A 196 9.49 6.09 -1.91
N ILE A 197 9.55 5.11 -1.02
CA ILE A 197 8.87 5.12 0.27
C ILE A 197 9.91 4.99 1.37
N PHE A 198 9.73 5.75 2.43
CA PHE A 198 10.63 5.80 3.57
C PHE A 198 9.84 5.42 4.82
N LEU A 199 10.17 4.27 5.41
CA LEU A 199 9.51 3.73 6.60
C LEU A 199 10.47 3.74 7.78
N PRO A 200 10.08 4.26 8.96
CA PRO A 200 10.92 4.16 10.15
C PRO A 200 11.06 2.71 10.60
N ILE A 201 12.27 2.31 11.01
CA ILE A 201 12.57 0.95 11.46
C ILE A 201 12.35 0.84 12.97
N PHE A 202 11.57 -0.15 13.40
CA PHE A 202 11.23 -0.36 14.82
C PHE A 202 11.88 -1.61 15.43
N VAL A 203 12.29 -2.57 14.60
CA VAL A 203 12.90 -3.83 15.03
C VAL A 203 14.12 -4.15 14.15
N PRO A 204 15.12 -4.90 14.66
CA PRO A 204 16.26 -5.32 13.86
C PRO A 204 15.84 -5.98 12.55
N GLY A 205 16.49 -5.56 11.46
CA GLY A 205 16.21 -6.04 10.12
C GLY A 205 14.92 -5.53 9.47
N ALA A 206 14.18 -4.63 10.13
CA ALA A 206 12.90 -4.04 9.71
C ALA A 206 11.72 -5.01 9.55
N LEU A 207 11.96 -6.24 9.08
CA LEU A 207 10.94 -7.24 8.79
C LEU A 207 9.85 -6.69 7.85
N PHE A 208 10.28 -6.18 6.70
CA PHE A 208 9.43 -5.54 5.71
C PHE A 208 8.54 -6.55 4.97
N SER A 209 7.25 -6.27 4.83
CA SER A 209 6.31 -7.07 4.05
C SER A 209 5.51 -6.20 3.08
N ILE A 210 5.08 -6.81 1.98
CA ILE A 210 4.40 -6.14 0.87
C ILE A 210 3.23 -6.99 0.39
N GLY A 211 2.13 -6.37 0.01
CA GLY A 211 0.93 -7.10 -0.40
C GLY A 211 -0.20 -6.17 -0.84
N ASP A 212 -1.39 -6.75 -0.89
CA ASP A 212 -2.63 -6.03 -1.22
C ASP A 212 -2.56 -5.31 -2.57
N GLY A 213 -2.47 -6.08 -3.65
CA GLY A 213 -2.27 -5.52 -4.98
C GLY A 213 -3.54 -4.87 -5.53
N HIS A 214 -3.45 -3.60 -5.96
CA HIS A 214 -4.59 -2.84 -6.48
C HIS A 214 -4.35 -2.43 -7.93
N SER A 215 -5.18 -2.87 -8.88
CA SER A 215 -5.00 -2.47 -10.29
C SER A 215 -5.56 -1.09 -10.59
N ALA A 216 -6.55 -0.62 -9.82
CA ALA A 216 -7.05 0.74 -9.83
C ALA A 216 -7.79 1.05 -8.52
N GLN A 217 -7.62 2.26 -8.01
CA GLN A 217 -8.30 2.78 -6.84
C GLN A 217 -8.58 4.28 -7.00
N GLY A 218 -9.69 4.76 -6.44
CA GLY A 218 -9.94 6.19 -6.24
C GLY A 218 -9.59 6.64 -4.82
N ASP A 219 -9.21 7.91 -4.67
CA ASP A 219 -8.98 8.53 -3.36
C ASP A 219 -10.23 8.35 -2.47
N GLY A 220 -10.02 7.73 -1.31
CA GLY A 220 -11.06 7.39 -0.35
C GLY A 220 -11.42 5.91 -0.27
N GLU A 221 -11.19 5.12 -1.33
CA GLU A 221 -11.46 3.65 -1.33
C GLU A 221 -12.84 3.29 -0.74
N ILE A 222 -13.86 4.02 -1.18
CA ILE A 222 -15.08 4.23 -0.39
C ILE A 222 -15.90 2.98 -0.07
N ASN A 223 -15.71 1.87 -0.79
CA ASN A 223 -16.45 0.64 -0.59
C ASN A 223 -15.58 -0.51 -0.04
N VAL A 224 -14.51 -0.18 0.68
CA VAL A 224 -13.60 -1.11 1.40
C VAL A 224 -12.51 -1.74 0.56
N THR A 225 -12.68 -1.81 -0.77
CA THR A 225 -11.71 -2.48 -1.63
C THR A 225 -11.48 -1.67 -2.90
N ALA A 226 -10.30 -1.84 -3.46
CA ALA A 226 -9.96 -1.36 -4.79
C ALA A 226 -10.50 -2.31 -5.88
N ILE A 227 -9.89 -2.28 -7.07
CA ILE A 227 -9.84 -3.46 -7.92
C ILE A 227 -8.64 -4.30 -7.45
N GLU A 228 -8.93 -5.21 -6.51
CA GLU A 228 -7.98 -6.13 -5.87
C GLU A 228 -7.48 -7.17 -6.87
N THR A 229 -6.17 -7.36 -6.97
CA THR A 229 -5.58 -8.39 -7.83
C THR A 229 -4.21 -8.81 -7.35
N SER A 230 -3.80 -10.01 -7.75
CA SER A 230 -2.45 -10.52 -7.50
C SER A 230 -1.45 -9.75 -8.35
N MET A 231 -0.34 -9.31 -7.77
CA MET A 231 0.62 -8.42 -8.41
C MET A 231 2.00 -9.06 -8.48
N ASN A 232 2.75 -8.67 -9.50
CA ASN A 232 4.20 -8.76 -9.49
C ASN A 232 4.78 -7.36 -9.31
N GLY A 233 5.92 -7.27 -8.65
CA GLY A 233 6.66 -6.03 -8.54
C GLY A 233 8.17 -6.25 -8.55
N THR A 234 8.90 -5.18 -8.82
CA THR A 234 10.34 -5.13 -8.62
C THR A 234 10.66 -3.95 -7.72
N ILE A 235 11.32 -4.23 -6.61
CA ILE A 235 11.68 -3.24 -5.60
C ILE A 235 13.18 -3.25 -5.33
N GLN A 236 13.71 -2.10 -4.92
CA GLN A 236 15.04 -2.00 -4.32
C GLN A 236 14.90 -1.50 -2.89
N ILE A 237 15.59 -2.14 -1.95
CA ILE A 237 15.52 -1.79 -0.53
C ILE A 237 16.88 -1.30 -0.05
N LYS A 238 16.91 -0.14 0.61
CA LYS A 238 18.13 0.47 1.18
C LYS A 238 17.88 0.93 2.62
N VAL A 239 18.85 0.71 3.50
CA VAL A 239 18.87 1.27 4.85
C VAL A 239 19.49 2.66 4.81
N ARG A 240 18.81 3.64 5.40
CA ARG A 240 19.23 5.04 5.53
C ARG A 240 19.55 5.32 6.99
N LYS A 241 20.84 5.22 7.34
CA LYS A 241 21.39 5.60 8.67
C LYS A 241 21.41 7.12 8.87
N ASP A 242 21.39 7.87 7.78
CA ASP A 242 21.42 9.34 7.71
C ASP A 242 20.04 9.99 7.85
N LEU A 243 18.98 9.19 7.89
CA LEU A 243 17.60 9.65 7.92
C LEU A 243 16.85 9.02 9.09
N GLN A 244 16.26 9.85 9.94
CA GLN A 244 15.42 9.43 11.06
C GLN A 244 14.01 9.98 10.87
N LEU A 245 13.04 9.08 10.69
CA LEU A 245 11.63 9.41 10.56
C LEU A 245 10.85 8.82 11.73
N THR A 246 9.66 9.35 11.96
CA THR A 246 8.70 8.80 12.94
C THR A 246 7.40 8.34 12.28
N SER A 247 7.26 8.58 10.98
CA SER A 247 6.09 8.29 10.16
C SER A 247 6.50 8.04 8.70
N PRO A 248 5.65 7.39 7.89
CA PRO A 248 5.91 7.20 6.47
C PRO A 248 6.06 8.53 5.72
N LEU A 249 7.09 8.61 4.89
CA LEU A 249 7.29 9.64 3.90
C LEU A 249 7.38 8.96 2.53
N ALA A 250 6.88 9.59 1.47
CA ALA A 250 7.07 9.09 0.13
C ALA A 250 7.46 10.21 -0.84
N GLU A 251 8.00 9.80 -1.96
CA GLU A 251 8.48 10.65 -3.03
C GLU A 251 8.08 10.00 -4.35
N THR A 252 7.30 10.70 -5.18
CA THR A 252 7.10 10.34 -6.59
C THR A 252 8.16 11.05 -7.43
N PRO A 253 8.25 10.81 -8.75
CA PRO A 253 9.10 11.64 -9.61
C PRO A 253 8.84 13.15 -9.47
N ASN A 254 7.59 13.54 -9.17
CA ASN A 254 7.13 14.93 -9.23
C ASN A 254 6.82 15.54 -7.87
N ASP A 255 6.55 14.75 -6.83
CA ASP A 255 5.98 15.24 -5.57
C ASP A 255 6.66 14.60 -4.36
N ILE A 256 6.72 15.36 -3.27
CA ILE A 256 6.91 14.84 -1.91
C ILE A 256 5.52 14.57 -1.31
N ILE A 257 5.37 13.42 -0.65
CA ILE A 257 4.12 12.98 -0.05
C ILE A 257 4.31 12.72 1.45
N THR A 258 3.56 13.44 2.28
CA THR A 258 3.42 13.13 3.71
C THR A 258 2.05 12.52 3.99
N MET A 259 1.94 11.69 5.02
CA MET A 259 0.71 10.93 5.28
C MET A 259 0.32 10.99 6.75
N GLY A 260 -0.94 11.30 7.03
CA GLY A 260 -1.53 11.22 8.36
C GLY A 260 -2.57 10.10 8.41
N PHE A 261 -2.51 9.31 9.49
CA PHE A 261 -3.45 8.24 9.76
C PHE A 261 -4.02 8.42 11.17
N ALA A 262 -5.34 8.54 11.29
CA ALA A 262 -6.02 8.79 12.57
C ALA A 262 -7.47 8.32 12.55
N GLN A 263 -8.18 8.39 13.67
CA GLN A 263 -9.55 7.89 13.77
C GLN A 263 -10.55 8.72 12.95
N THR A 264 -10.26 10.02 12.81
CA THR A 264 -11.07 10.94 12.01
C THR A 264 -10.26 11.53 10.84
N LEU A 265 -10.97 12.04 9.82
CA LEU A 265 -10.31 12.74 8.72
C LEU A 265 -9.66 14.05 9.15
N ASP A 266 -10.25 14.75 10.13
CA ASP A 266 -9.70 16.01 10.64
C ASP A 266 -8.37 15.78 11.36
N GLU A 267 -8.29 14.76 12.22
CA GLU A 267 -7.04 14.36 12.88
C GLU A 267 -6.01 13.84 11.86
N ALA A 268 -6.45 13.06 10.86
CA ALA A 268 -5.56 12.56 9.82
C ALA A 268 -4.99 13.71 8.97
N PHE A 269 -5.81 14.71 8.64
CA PHE A 269 -5.39 15.92 7.97
C PHE A 269 -4.39 16.72 8.81
N GLU A 270 -4.67 16.93 10.10
CA GLU A 270 -3.77 17.63 11.02
C GLU A 270 -2.41 16.92 11.10
N LEU A 271 -2.38 15.58 11.17
CA LEU A 271 -1.15 14.81 11.17
C LEU A 271 -0.40 14.89 9.83
N ALA A 272 -1.09 14.80 8.69
CA ALA A 272 -0.46 14.93 7.38
C ALA A 272 0.21 16.32 7.21
N LEU A 273 -0.48 17.38 7.67
CA LEU A 273 0.03 18.74 7.67
C LEU A 273 1.23 18.90 8.60
N LYS A 274 1.14 18.44 9.86
CA LYS A 274 2.28 18.47 10.80
C LYS A 274 3.51 17.77 10.24
N GLN A 275 3.31 16.67 9.51
CA GLN A 275 4.41 15.97 8.86
C GLN A 275 5.00 16.76 7.68
N MET A 276 4.18 17.46 6.90
CA MET A 276 4.66 18.33 5.83
C MET A 276 5.46 19.51 6.38
N LEU A 277 4.99 20.14 7.46
CA LEU A 277 5.71 21.22 8.14
C LEU A 277 7.06 20.72 8.67
N ASN A 278 7.07 19.59 9.38
CA ASN A 278 8.28 18.94 9.87
C ASN A 278 9.25 18.63 8.71
N PHE A 279 8.74 18.19 7.55
CA PHE A 279 9.55 17.99 6.36
C PHE A 279 10.19 19.31 5.89
N LEU A 280 9.39 20.35 5.67
CA LEU A 280 9.88 21.66 5.20
C LEU A 280 10.88 22.29 6.18
N GLU A 281 10.63 22.20 7.48
CA GLU A 281 11.52 22.75 8.50
C GLU A 281 12.84 21.98 8.59
N LYS A 282 12.80 20.65 8.72
CA LYS A 282 14.02 19.86 8.94
C LYS A 282 14.87 19.66 7.70
N PHE A 283 14.21 19.47 6.56
CA PHE A 283 14.88 19.02 5.33
C PHE A 283 15.11 20.16 4.35
N ILE A 284 14.24 21.17 4.32
CA ILE A 284 14.41 22.35 3.46
C ILE A 284 14.98 23.54 4.23
N GLY A 285 14.82 23.58 5.56
CA GLY A 285 15.33 24.66 6.41
C GLY A 285 14.43 25.90 6.45
N MET A 286 13.14 25.74 6.16
CA MET A 286 12.16 26.83 6.26
C MET A 286 11.84 27.16 7.72
N SER A 287 11.49 28.42 8.00
CA SER A 287 10.85 28.74 9.27
C SER A 287 9.45 28.13 9.35
N ALA A 288 8.96 27.88 10.56
CA ALA A 288 7.62 27.33 10.78
C ALA A 288 6.51 28.20 10.14
N GLU A 289 6.66 29.52 10.17
CA GLU A 289 5.71 30.46 9.56
C GLU A 289 5.69 30.31 8.03
N GLU A 290 6.86 30.34 7.38
CA GLU A 290 6.97 30.20 5.93
C GLU A 290 6.48 28.83 5.44
N ALA A 291 6.83 27.76 6.17
CA ALA A 291 6.36 26.41 5.87
C ALA A 291 4.82 26.33 5.96
N TYR A 292 4.22 26.96 6.96
CA TYR A 292 2.77 26.99 7.13
C TYR A 292 2.07 27.77 6.02
N VAL A 293 2.61 28.92 5.64
CA VAL A 293 2.12 29.72 4.49
C VAL A 293 2.26 28.92 3.20
N LEU A 294 3.41 28.29 2.94
CA LEU A 294 3.63 27.48 1.74
C LEU A 294 2.64 26.32 1.64
N CYS A 295 2.39 25.61 2.75
CA CYS A 295 1.41 24.54 2.80
C CYS A 295 0.02 25.01 2.36
N SER A 296 -0.41 26.19 2.82
CA SER A 296 -1.69 26.79 2.44
C SER A 296 -1.76 27.16 0.95
N LEU A 297 -0.64 27.62 0.38
CA LEU A 297 -0.61 28.12 -1.00
C LEU A 297 -0.35 27.04 -2.05
N ALA A 298 0.35 25.96 -1.71
CA ALA A 298 0.93 25.06 -2.71
C ALA A 298 0.86 23.55 -2.39
N VAL A 299 0.44 23.15 -1.18
CA VAL A 299 0.31 21.72 -0.84
C VAL A 299 -1.13 21.26 -1.00
N ASN A 300 -1.33 20.17 -1.74
CA ASN A 300 -2.65 19.57 -1.93
C ASN A 300 -2.85 18.44 -0.92
N PHE A 301 -3.81 18.59 -0.02
CA PHE A 301 -4.19 17.52 0.90
C PHE A 301 -5.39 16.74 0.34
N ARG A 302 -5.24 15.42 0.26
CA ARG A 302 -6.21 14.51 -0.33
C ARG A 302 -6.54 13.37 0.63
N ILE A 303 -7.77 12.90 0.57
CA ILE A 303 -8.19 11.70 1.31
C ILE A 303 -7.54 10.48 0.68
N THR A 304 -6.78 9.72 1.44
CA THR A 304 -6.15 8.48 0.97
C THR A 304 -7.17 7.35 0.93
N GLN A 305 -7.73 7.04 2.10
CA GLN A 305 -8.76 6.01 2.31
C GLN A 305 -9.61 6.39 3.54
N VAL A 306 -10.84 5.87 3.62
CA VAL A 306 -11.74 6.08 4.77
C VAL A 306 -12.26 4.80 5.41
N VAL A 307 -11.67 3.65 5.06
CA VAL A 307 -12.26 2.33 5.29
C VAL A 307 -11.41 1.43 6.19
N ASN A 308 -10.16 1.79 6.49
CA ASN A 308 -9.22 0.98 7.27
C ASN A 308 -9.35 1.16 8.78
N SER A 309 -10.54 0.85 9.29
CA SER A 309 -10.88 1.03 10.70
C SER A 309 -9.83 0.39 11.65
N PRO A 310 -9.38 1.11 12.70
CA PRO A 310 -9.91 2.40 13.15
C PRO A 310 -9.32 3.63 12.45
N HIS A 311 -8.39 3.51 11.49
CA HIS A 311 -7.68 4.66 10.94
C HIS A 311 -8.11 5.03 9.51
N LYS A 312 -8.44 6.31 9.31
CA LYS A 312 -8.59 6.97 8.02
C LYS A 312 -7.28 7.63 7.62
N GLY A 313 -7.08 7.85 6.33
CA GLY A 313 -5.86 8.42 5.77
C GLY A 313 -6.09 9.74 5.04
N VAL A 314 -5.19 10.70 5.24
CA VAL A 314 -5.03 11.90 4.42
C VAL A 314 -3.56 12.02 4.02
N HIS A 315 -3.27 12.40 2.79
CA HIS A 315 -1.91 12.64 2.31
C HIS A 315 -1.76 14.05 1.73
N GLY A 316 -0.64 14.71 2.04
CA GLY A 316 -0.27 16.01 1.48
C GLY A 316 0.71 15.81 0.32
N MET A 317 0.46 16.46 -0.82
CA MET A 317 1.31 16.45 -2.00
C MET A 317 1.95 17.82 -2.22
N LEU A 318 3.28 17.86 -2.17
CA LEU A 318 4.10 19.03 -2.43
C LEU A 318 4.87 18.82 -3.73
N SER A 319 4.54 19.59 -4.77
CA SER A 319 5.24 19.52 -6.05
C SER A 319 6.70 19.94 -5.91
N LYS A 320 7.61 19.10 -6.41
CA LYS A 320 9.04 19.40 -6.45
C LYS A 320 9.37 20.55 -7.40
N SER A 321 8.52 20.79 -8.40
CA SER A 321 8.78 21.80 -9.44
C SER A 321 8.76 23.24 -8.93
N ILE A 322 8.24 23.47 -7.71
CA ILE A 322 8.20 24.80 -7.11
C ILE A 322 9.53 25.18 -6.45
N PHE A 323 10.44 24.21 -6.28
CA PHE A 323 11.76 24.45 -5.71
C PHE A 323 12.84 24.51 -6.81
N PRO A 324 13.95 25.22 -6.57
CA PRO A 324 15.10 25.18 -7.47
C PRO A 324 15.63 23.75 -7.64
N PRO A 325 16.24 23.41 -8.79
CA PRO A 325 16.90 22.11 -8.97
C PRO A 325 17.90 21.81 -7.83
N ASN A 326 17.93 20.55 -7.38
CA ASN A 326 18.82 20.04 -6.32
C ASN A 326 18.63 20.61 -4.91
N SER A 327 17.48 21.25 -4.62
CA SER A 327 17.17 21.78 -3.29
C SER A 327 16.48 20.77 -2.35
N LEU A 328 16.06 19.61 -2.86
CA LEU A 328 15.45 18.55 -2.07
C LEU A 328 16.52 17.56 -1.59
N PRO A 329 16.40 16.98 -0.38
CA PRO A 329 17.51 16.27 0.27
C PRO A 329 17.63 14.77 -0.07
N PHE A 330 17.00 14.31 -1.15
CA PHE A 330 16.95 12.89 -1.51
C PHE A 330 17.17 12.61 -2.99
#